data_AF-A0A1G3PRX4-F1
#
_entry.id   AF-A0A1G3PRX4-F1
#
_cell.length_a   1.000
_cell.length_b   1.000
_cell.length_c   1.000
_cell.angle_alpha   90.00
_cell.angle_beta   90.00
_cell.angle_gamma   90.00
#
_symmetry.space_group_name_H-M   'P 1'
#
loop_
_entity.id
_entity.type
_entity.pdbx_description
1 polymer ?
#
loop_
_entity_poly.entity_id
_entity_poly.type
_entity_poly.pdbx_seq_one_letter_code
_entity_poly.pdbx_strand_id
1 'polypeptide(L)'
;MAEATYLVTLEQAGFDILYALMACDGHIDDNEIDVIKEFLHTERVKHSALFNYEKPYYGECNYLKERDYLKVLEQSALKRRFTKAVQMIAHWIQTDPNAMNFEKELTRFAVKMIMADGLLADAERELIDIIAKEWNLDTDELLKVL
;
A
#
# COMPACT_ATOMS: atom_id res chain seq x y z
N MET A 1 4.41 24.01 7.79
CA MET A 1 5.39 23.13 7.11
C MET A 1 4.72 22.61 5.86
N ALA A 2 5.32 22.81 4.68
CA ALA A 2 4.75 22.34 3.42
C ALA A 2 4.75 20.80 3.44
N GLU A 3 3.56 20.19 3.38
CA GLU A 3 3.37 18.74 3.24
C GLU A 3 3.95 18.36 1.88
N ALA A 4 5.19 17.89 1.85
CA ALA A 4 5.83 17.55 0.59
C ALA A 4 5.12 16.35 -0.04
N THR A 5 4.54 16.59 -1.21
CA THR A 5 3.80 15.65 -2.04
C THR A 5 4.76 14.59 -2.56
N TYR A 6 4.98 13.50 -1.80
CA TYR A 6 6.04 12.51 -2.05
C TYR A 6 5.56 11.14 -2.53
N LEU A 7 4.32 11.00 -3.00
CA LEU A 7 3.91 9.79 -3.71
C LEU A 7 4.35 9.91 -5.17
N VAL A 8 5.45 9.25 -5.51
CA VAL A 8 6.12 9.38 -6.81
C VAL A 8 5.91 8.16 -7.70
N THR A 9 5.74 6.96 -7.10
CA THR A 9 5.64 5.70 -7.84
C THR A 9 4.54 4.79 -7.28
N LEU A 10 4.12 3.84 -8.11
CA LEU A 10 3.18 2.79 -7.73
C LEU A 10 3.73 1.90 -6.61
N GLU A 11 5.03 1.65 -6.65
CA GLU A 11 5.78 0.94 -5.60
C GLU A 11 5.67 1.66 -4.25
N GLN A 12 5.86 2.98 -4.26
CA GLN A 12 5.76 3.82 -3.06
C GLN A 12 4.34 3.82 -2.50
N ALA A 13 3.33 3.95 -3.36
CA ALA A 13 1.93 3.91 -2.95
C ALA A 13 1.56 2.54 -2.36
N GLY A 14 2.00 1.45 -2.98
CA GLY A 14 1.81 0.09 -2.45
C GLY A 14 2.49 -0.10 -1.09
N PHE A 15 3.71 0.42 -0.93
CA PHE A 15 4.43 0.38 0.34
C PHE A 15 3.71 1.16 1.44
N ASP A 16 3.29 2.39 1.15
CA ASP A 16 2.58 3.24 2.13
C ASP A 16 1.26 2.59 2.59
N ILE A 17 0.55 1.91 1.69
CA ILE A 17 -0.68 1.17 2.00
C ILE A 17 -0.38 0.00 2.94
N LEU A 18 0.55 -0.87 2.54
CA LEU A 18 0.88 -2.08 3.29
C LEU A 18 1.50 -1.75 4.66
N TYR A 19 2.37 -0.75 4.70
CA TYR A 19 2.97 -0.27 5.95
C TYR A 19 1.89 0.23 6.92
N ALA A 20 0.96 1.07 6.45
CA ALA A 20 -0.06 1.64 7.33
C ALA A 20 -1.03 0.58 7.87
N LEU A 21 -1.37 -0.42 7.06
CA LEU A 21 -2.17 -1.57 7.50
C LEU A 21 -1.46 -2.36 8.60
N MET A 22 -0.19 -2.68 8.40
CA MET A 22 0.61 -3.42 9.38
C MET A 22 0.86 -2.62 10.65
N ALA A 23 1.03 -1.30 10.55
CA ALA A 23 1.28 -0.45 11.70
C ALA A 23 0.05 -0.21 12.59
N CYS A 24 -1.13 -0.75 12.25
CA CYS A 24 -2.35 -0.63 13.04
C CYS A 24 -2.22 -1.21 14.45
N ASP A 25 -1.46 -2.28 14.61
CA ASP A 25 -1.19 -2.93 15.91
C ASP A 25 -0.16 -2.17 16.76
N GLY A 26 0.44 -1.12 16.19
CA GLY A 26 1.45 -0.26 16.82
C GLY A 26 2.89 -0.76 16.72
N HIS A 27 3.15 -1.89 16.06
CA HIS A 27 4.49 -2.42 15.87
C HIS A 27 4.68 -3.12 14.54
N ILE A 28 5.50 -2.54 13.67
CA ILE A 28 6.02 -3.23 12.49
C ILE A 28 7.50 -3.59 12.67
N ASP A 29 7.84 -4.86 12.51
CA ASP A 29 9.19 -5.38 12.61
C ASP A 29 9.93 -5.37 11.26
N ASP A 30 11.24 -5.62 11.29
CA ASP A 30 12.05 -5.60 10.06
C ASP A 30 11.73 -6.76 9.12
N ASN A 31 11.21 -7.89 9.62
CA ASN A 31 10.81 -9.03 8.79
C ASN A 31 9.53 -8.72 8.01
N GLU A 32 8.55 -8.07 8.63
CA GLU A 32 7.31 -7.63 7.99
C GLU A 32 7.60 -6.62 6.88
N ILE A 33 8.54 -5.72 7.15
CA ILE A 33 9.06 -4.80 6.14
C ILE A 33 9.71 -5.56 4.97
N ASP A 34 10.52 -6.60 5.24
CA ASP A 34 11.14 -7.40 4.18
C ASP A 34 10.12 -8.19 3.36
N VAL A 35 9.06 -8.70 4.00
CA VAL A 35 7.93 -9.36 3.34
C VAL A 35 7.21 -8.40 2.38
N ILE A 36 6.95 -7.15 2.81
CA ILE A 36 6.36 -6.11 1.94
C ILE A 36 7.29 -5.81 0.76
N LYS A 37 8.60 -5.69 1.00
CA LYS A 37 9.59 -5.44 -0.06
C LYS A 37 9.60 -6.55 -1.10
N GLU A 38 9.63 -7.80 -0.66
CA GLU A 38 9.67 -8.97 -1.56
C GLU A 38 8.42 -9.03 -2.44
N PHE A 39 7.25 -8.77 -1.85
CA PHE A 39 5.99 -8.68 -2.59
C PHE A 39 6.05 -7.56 -3.65
N LEU A 40 6.37 -6.32 -3.26
CA LEU A 40 6.40 -5.19 -4.18
C LEU A 40 7.47 -5.35 -5.27
N HIS A 41 8.62 -5.94 -4.96
CA HIS A 41 9.64 -6.27 -5.94
C HIS A 41 9.13 -7.30 -6.95
N THR A 42 8.42 -8.33 -6.49
CA THR A 42 7.83 -9.36 -7.36
C THR A 42 6.79 -8.74 -8.30
N GLU A 43 5.90 -7.90 -7.77
CA GLU A 43 4.89 -7.20 -8.57
C GLU A 43 5.52 -6.21 -9.55
N ARG A 44 6.60 -5.53 -9.16
CA ARG A 44 7.39 -4.69 -10.06
C ARG A 44 7.96 -5.47 -11.24
N VAL A 45 8.44 -6.69 -11.02
CA VAL A 45 8.96 -7.55 -12.10
C VAL A 45 7.83 -8.01 -13.02
N LYS A 46 6.69 -8.46 -12.46
CA LYS A 46 5.52 -8.90 -13.24
C LYS A 46 4.90 -7.77 -14.06
N HIS A 47 4.87 -6.57 -13.49
CA HIS A 47 4.20 -5.40 -14.04
C HIS A 47 5.18 -4.32 -14.49
N SER A 48 6.36 -4.69 -14.99
CA SER A 48 7.44 -3.77 -15.35
C SER A 48 7.04 -2.56 -16.22
N ALA A 49 6.01 -2.71 -17.09
CA ALA A 49 5.45 -1.64 -17.89
C ALA A 49 4.64 -0.60 -17.08
N LEU A 50 3.99 -1.01 -15.98
CA LEU A 50 3.29 -0.12 -15.04
C LEU A 50 4.28 0.67 -14.17
N PHE A 51 5.39 0.05 -13.80
CA PHE A 51 6.45 0.67 -12.99
C PHE A 51 7.42 1.49 -13.87
N ASN A 52 6.92 2.06 -14.97
CA ASN A 52 7.63 2.45 -16.18
C ASN A 52 8.96 3.22 -15.94
N TYR A 53 10.06 2.64 -16.44
CA TYR A 53 11.47 3.03 -16.25
C TYR A 53 11.95 4.22 -17.11
N GLU A 54 11.08 4.86 -17.91
CA GLU A 54 11.50 5.83 -18.93
C GLU A 54 11.80 7.26 -18.43
N LYS A 55 11.66 7.54 -17.13
CA LYS A 55 12.11 8.81 -16.55
C LYS A 55 13.24 8.56 -15.54
N PRO A 56 14.49 8.99 -15.82
CA PRO A 56 15.62 8.84 -14.90
C PRO A 56 15.56 9.82 -13.72
N TYR A 57 14.36 10.18 -13.26
CA TYR A 57 14.17 11.14 -12.18
C TYR A 57 13.26 10.52 -11.13
N TYR A 58 13.86 10.29 -9.95
CA TYR A 58 13.33 9.67 -8.74
C TYR A 58 13.45 8.14 -8.74
N GLY A 59 14.52 7.65 -8.09
CA GLY A 59 14.92 6.26 -8.05
C GLY A 59 13.94 5.34 -7.33
N GLU A 60 14.29 4.05 -7.35
CA GLU A 60 13.59 2.95 -6.66
C GLU A 60 13.13 3.36 -5.25
N CYS A 61 11.97 2.85 -4.83
CA CYS A 61 11.49 3.05 -3.46
C CYS A 61 12.60 2.67 -2.48
N ASN A 62 13.11 3.64 -1.72
CA ASN A 62 14.06 3.35 -0.65
C ASN A 62 13.27 2.96 0.60
N TYR A 63 12.86 1.70 0.62
CA TYR A 63 12.02 1.14 1.67
C TYR A 63 12.54 1.36 3.09
N LEU A 64 13.86 1.43 3.30
CA LEU A 64 14.44 1.70 4.61
C LEU A 64 14.25 3.16 5.03
N LYS A 65 14.54 4.11 4.13
CA LYS A 65 14.28 5.54 4.38
C LYS A 65 12.80 5.82 4.55
N GLU A 66 11.97 5.15 3.76
CA GLU A 66 10.53 5.30 3.86
C GLU A 66 10.00 4.74 5.17
N ARG A 67 10.39 3.51 5.55
CA ARG A 67 10.07 2.93 6.86
C ARG A 67 10.44 3.90 7.98
N ASP A 68 11.68 4.42 7.97
CA ASP A 68 12.16 5.33 9.01
C ASP A 68 11.33 6.62 9.08
N TYR A 69 10.86 7.11 7.92
CA TYR A 69 9.96 8.26 7.84
C TYR A 69 8.55 7.92 8.36
N LEU A 70 7.94 6.83 7.89
CA LEU A 70 6.59 6.43 8.28
C LEU A 70 6.50 6.07 9.77
N LYS A 71 7.55 5.46 10.34
CA LYS A 71 7.64 5.08 11.76
C LYS A 71 7.57 6.26 12.71
N VAL A 72 8.00 7.45 12.28
CA VAL A 72 7.99 8.66 13.11
C VAL A 72 6.76 9.54 12.88
N LEU A 73 5.86 9.15 11.97
CA LEU A 73 4.62 9.89 11.73
C LEU A 73 3.64 9.69 12.88
N GLU A 74 2.94 10.77 13.23
CA GLU A 74 1.73 10.65 14.03
C GLU A 74 0.66 9.86 13.27
N GLN A 75 -0.19 9.13 13.98
CA GLN A 75 -1.26 8.31 13.40
C GLN A 75 -2.15 9.08 12.41
N SER A 76 -2.45 10.35 12.70
CA SER A 76 -3.22 11.19 11.78
C SER A 76 -2.49 11.46 10.45
N ALA A 77 -1.16 11.62 10.50
CA ALA A 77 -0.33 11.86 9.32
C ALA A 77 -0.12 10.56 8.52
N LEU A 78 0.07 9.44 9.20
CA LEU A 78 0.12 8.11 8.59
C LEU A 78 -1.18 7.81 7.83
N LYS A 79 -2.33 8.04 8.47
CA LYS A 79 -3.65 7.89 7.84
C LYS A 79 -3.84 8.80 6.63
N ARG A 80 -3.43 10.07 6.70
CA ARG A 80 -3.46 10.97 5.52
C ARG A 80 -2.60 10.45 4.38
N ARG A 81 -1.42 9.90 4.69
CA ARG A 81 -0.51 9.35 3.69
C ARG A 81 -1.08 8.09 3.04
N PHE A 82 -1.61 7.18 3.85
CA PHE A 82 -2.38 6.03 3.41
C PHE A 82 -3.51 6.43 2.44
N THR A 83 -4.39 7.36 2.83
CA THR A 83 -5.51 7.78 1.97
C THR A 83 -5.03 8.35 0.63
N LYS A 84 -3.94 9.14 0.62
CA LYS A 84 -3.36 9.65 -0.63
C LYS A 84 -2.82 8.52 -1.51
N ALA A 85 -2.20 7.50 -0.93
CA ALA A 85 -1.69 6.35 -1.65
C ALA A 85 -2.84 5.53 -2.28
N VAL A 86 -3.90 5.28 -1.52
CA VAL A 86 -5.13 4.62 -2.00
C VAL A 86 -5.73 5.39 -3.18
N GLN A 87 -5.87 6.71 -3.07
CA GLN A 87 -6.41 7.57 -4.14
C GLN A 87 -5.52 7.59 -5.39
N MET A 88 -4.20 7.56 -5.22
CA MET A 88 -3.26 7.48 -6.34
C MET A 88 -3.44 6.17 -7.12
N ILE A 89 -3.52 5.04 -6.42
CA ILE A 89 -3.76 3.74 -7.06
C ILE A 89 -5.15 3.72 -7.71
N ALA A 90 -6.17 4.27 -7.07
CA ALA A 90 -7.52 4.40 -7.63
C ALA A 90 -7.51 5.13 -8.99
N HIS A 91 -6.78 6.24 -9.06
CA HIS A 91 -6.61 6.99 -10.29
C HIS A 91 -5.90 6.15 -11.36
N TRP A 92 -4.85 5.42 -11.01
CA TRP A 92 -4.13 4.55 -11.96
C TRP A 92 -4.99 3.40 -12.49
N ILE A 93 -5.80 2.75 -11.65
CA ILE A 93 -6.74 1.71 -12.06
C ILE A 93 -7.69 2.23 -13.14
N GLN A 94 -8.14 3.49 -13.04
CA GLN A 94 -9.03 4.10 -14.02
C GLN A 94 -8.33 4.44 -15.34
N THR A 95 -7.03 4.74 -15.31
CA THR A 95 -6.29 5.25 -16.47
C THR A 95 -5.45 4.18 -17.20
N ASP A 96 -5.08 3.08 -16.52
CA ASP A 96 -4.29 1.99 -17.10
C ASP A 96 -4.94 0.62 -16.79
N PRO A 97 -5.49 -0.08 -17.80
CA PRO A 97 -6.11 -1.39 -17.61
C PRO A 97 -5.18 -2.46 -17.00
N ASN A 98 -3.85 -2.31 -17.14
CA ASN A 98 -2.91 -3.26 -16.55
C ASN A 98 -2.82 -3.11 -15.01
N ALA A 99 -3.19 -1.93 -14.46
CA ALA A 99 -3.17 -1.65 -13.04
C ALA A 99 -4.23 -2.42 -12.25
N MET A 100 -5.28 -2.91 -12.91
CA MET A 100 -6.31 -3.76 -12.28
C MET A 100 -5.75 -5.08 -11.74
N ASN A 101 -4.69 -5.63 -12.34
CA ASN A 101 -4.08 -6.86 -11.82
C ASN A 101 -3.24 -6.59 -10.58
N PHE A 102 -2.50 -5.47 -10.56
CA PHE A 102 -1.74 -5.05 -9.40
C PHE A 102 -2.64 -4.74 -8.20
N GLU A 103 -3.77 -4.06 -8.43
CA GLU A 103 -4.78 -3.82 -7.39
C GLU A 103 -5.22 -5.13 -6.73
N LYS A 104 -5.64 -6.12 -7.53
CA LYS A 104 -6.10 -7.42 -6.99
C LYS A 104 -5.05 -8.12 -6.15
N GLU A 105 -3.80 -8.15 -6.63
CA GLU A 105 -2.70 -8.79 -5.90
C GLU A 105 -2.34 -8.00 -4.63
N LEU A 106 -2.36 -6.67 -4.69
CA LEU A 106 -2.13 -5.81 -3.53
C LEU A 106 -3.21 -6.01 -2.46
N THR A 107 -4.49 -6.01 -2.86
CA THR A 107 -5.60 -6.21 -1.92
C THR A 107 -5.57 -7.61 -1.31
N ARG A 108 -5.29 -8.65 -2.10
CA ARG A 108 -5.10 -10.02 -1.61
C ARG A 108 -3.98 -10.12 -0.60
N PHE A 109 -2.85 -9.49 -0.89
CA PHE A 109 -1.69 -9.50 -0.01
C PHE A 109 -1.98 -8.75 1.29
N ALA A 110 -2.57 -7.55 1.19
CA ALA A 110 -3.01 -6.74 2.32
C ALA A 110 -3.92 -7.51 3.27
N VAL A 111 -4.96 -8.18 2.74
CA VAL A 111 -5.90 -8.97 3.55
C VAL A 111 -5.20 -10.14 4.22
N LYS A 112 -4.31 -10.85 3.52
CA LYS A 112 -3.53 -11.95 4.12
C LYS A 112 -2.62 -11.49 5.26
N MET A 113 -2.06 -10.28 5.15
CA MET A 113 -1.19 -9.72 6.17
C MET A 113 -1.97 -9.41 7.45
N ILE A 114 -3.06 -8.63 7.34
CA ILE A 114 -3.84 -8.23 8.53
C ILE A 114 -4.63 -9.39 9.14
N MET A 115 -5.01 -10.39 8.34
CA MET A 115 -5.73 -11.58 8.83
C MET A 115 -4.80 -12.72 9.25
N ALA A 116 -3.48 -12.52 9.30
CA ALA A 116 -2.52 -13.59 9.55
C ALA A 116 -2.71 -14.27 10.92
N ASP A 117 -3.19 -13.52 11.91
CA ASP A 117 -3.51 -13.99 13.26
C ASP A 117 -4.97 -14.50 13.41
N GLY A 118 -5.75 -14.41 12.33
CA GLY A 118 -7.16 -14.79 12.28
C GLY A 118 -8.13 -13.78 12.89
N LEU A 119 -7.65 -12.60 13.27
CA LEU A 119 -8.44 -11.50 13.81
C LEU A 119 -8.38 -10.29 12.87
N LEU A 120 -9.41 -9.45 12.91
CA LEU A 120 -9.43 -8.17 12.21
C LEU A 120 -9.71 -7.08 13.23
N ALA A 121 -8.74 -6.23 13.50
CA ALA A 121 -8.90 -5.10 14.40
C ALA A 121 -9.76 -4.00 13.77
N ASP A 122 -10.44 -3.20 14.62
CA ASP A 122 -11.30 -2.10 14.16
C ASP A 122 -10.51 -1.07 13.31
N ALA A 123 -9.23 -0.84 13.64
CA ALA A 123 -8.35 0.07 12.89
C ALA A 123 -8.03 -0.47 11.49
N GLU A 124 -7.74 -1.77 11.37
CA GLU A 124 -7.46 -2.42 10.08
C GLU A 124 -8.71 -2.43 9.21
N ARG A 125 -9.87 -2.72 9.81
CA ARG A 125 -11.16 -2.66 9.13
C ARG A 125 -11.44 -1.26 8.58
N GLU A 126 -11.18 -0.21 9.37
CA GLU A 126 -11.35 1.16 8.91
C GLU A 126 -10.48 1.47 7.67
N LEU A 127 -9.22 0.99 7.66
CA LEU A 127 -8.34 1.16 6.51
C LEU A 127 -8.82 0.36 5.28
N ILE A 128 -9.28 -0.87 5.47
CA ILE A 128 -9.87 -1.68 4.38
C ILE A 128 -11.13 -1.02 3.82
N ASP A 129 -11.99 -0.44 4.67
CA ASP A 129 -13.19 0.28 4.20
C ASP A 129 -12.84 1.50 3.34
N ILE A 130 -11.73 2.19 3.65
CA ILE A 130 -11.21 3.27 2.79
C ILE A 130 -10.77 2.73 1.44
N ILE A 131 -10.03 1.61 1.41
CA ILE A 131 -9.61 0.96 0.16
C ILE A 131 -10.83 0.57 -0.67
N ALA A 132 -11.78 -0.15 -0.05
CA ALA A 132 -12.98 -0.64 -0.72
C ALA A 132 -13.78 0.51 -1.32
N LYS A 133 -13.95 1.60 -0.58
CA LYS A 133 -14.65 2.79 -1.05
C LYS A 133 -13.96 3.45 -2.24
N GLU A 134 -12.66 3.70 -2.15
CA GLU A 134 -11.92 4.43 -3.19
C GLU A 134 -11.72 3.60 -4.47
N TRP A 135 -11.63 2.27 -4.33
CA TRP A 135 -11.45 1.35 -5.46
C TRP A 135 -12.76 0.74 -5.96
N ASN A 136 -13.90 1.14 -5.38
CA ASN A 136 -15.24 0.64 -5.70
C ASN A 136 -15.32 -0.90 -5.62
N LEU A 137 -14.82 -1.44 -4.50
CA LEU A 137 -14.82 -2.86 -4.16
C LEU A 137 -15.82 -3.12 -3.03
N ASP A 138 -16.27 -4.36 -2.90
CA ASP A 138 -17.11 -4.79 -1.77
C ASP A 138 -16.22 -5.25 -0.60
N THR A 139 -16.31 -4.57 0.54
CA THR A 139 -15.50 -4.89 1.74
C THR A 139 -15.65 -6.35 2.16
N ASP A 140 -16.89 -6.88 2.17
CA ASP A 140 -17.15 -8.24 2.63
C ASP A 140 -16.59 -9.27 1.64
N GLU A 141 -16.57 -8.98 0.34
CA GLU A 141 -15.89 -9.79 -0.66
C GLU A 141 -14.37 -9.75 -0.48
N LEU A 142 -13.78 -8.59 -0.18
CA LEU A 142 -12.35 -8.46 0.05
C LEU A 142 -11.88 -9.29 1.25
N LEU A 143 -12.65 -9.29 2.33
CA LEU A 143 -12.32 -10.07 3.54
C LEU A 143 -12.59 -11.57 3.37
N LYS A 144 -13.31 -11.99 2.32
CA LYS A 144 -13.53 -13.41 1.98
C LYS A 144 -12.43 -14.01 1.12
N VAL A 145 -11.42 -13.25 0.68
CA VAL A 145 -10.37 -13.72 -0.26
C VAL A 145 -9.32 -14.66 0.42
N LEU A 146 -9.70 -15.34 1.50
CA LEU A 146 -8.94 -16.43 2.12
C LEU A 146 -9.50 -17.79 1.67
#